data_AF-A0A524LCX0-F1
#
_entry.id   AF-A0A524LCX0-F1
#
_cell.length_a   1.000
_cell.length_b   1.000
_cell.length_c   1.000
_cell.angle_alpha   90.00
_cell.angle_beta   90.00
_cell.angle_gamma   90.00
#
_symmetry.space_group_name_H-M   'P 1'
#
loop_
_entity.id
_entity.type
_entity.pdbx_description
1 polymer ?
#
loop_
_entity_poly.entity_id
_entity_poly.type
_entity_poly.pdbx_seq_one_letter_code
_entity_poly.pdbx_strand_id
1 'polypeptide(L)'
;MQLSVMMFLEFFIWGAWFVTLGTYLGSINFSGSYIGYTYLMNNIAAIVSPFFVGMIADRFFPSEKVMASLHIMGGVVIYFASGITDAAPLIMGLLLYNLLYMPTVALANAISFHQMESPDSQFPKIRVWGTVGWIVAGLLITYIQFNYMAGVEASALPMKIAAIGSMILGIYSFTLPHTPPQKSGEKVTAG
;
A
#
# COMPACT_ATOMS: atom_id res chain seq x y z
N MET A 1 20.03 -0.57 4.27
CA MET A 1 19.22 0.59 4.73
C MET A 1 18.07 0.90 3.78
N GLN A 2 18.31 1.00 2.47
CA GLN A 2 17.26 1.41 1.53
C GLN A 2 16.01 0.52 1.56
N LEU A 3 16.19 -0.80 1.60
CA LEU A 3 15.10 -1.79 1.66
C LEU A 3 14.32 -1.74 2.98
N SER A 4 14.98 -1.41 4.09
CA SER A 4 14.33 -1.22 5.40
C SER A 4 13.39 -0.02 5.38
N VAL A 5 13.82 1.09 4.77
CA VAL A 5 12.98 2.30 4.60
C VAL A 5 11.79 2.01 3.69
N MET A 6 12.01 1.28 2.58
CA MET A 6 10.92 0.83 1.71
C MET A 6 9.90 -0.01 2.48
N MET A 7 10.32 -1.04 3.22
CA MET A 7 9.43 -1.86 4.03
C MET A 7 8.70 -1.07 5.11
N PHE A 8 9.39 -0.14 5.77
CA PHE A 8 8.78 0.75 6.75
C PHE A 8 7.66 1.58 6.11
N LEU A 9 7.95 2.27 5.01
CA LEU A 9 6.98 3.14 4.34
C LEU A 9 5.81 2.35 3.77
N GLU A 10 6.06 1.19 3.17
CA GLU A 10 5.03 0.30 2.65
C GLU A 10 3.98 0.04 3.74
N PHE A 11 4.37 -0.58 4.86
CA PHE A 11 3.41 -0.94 5.89
C PHE A 11 2.94 0.24 6.74
N PHE A 12 3.70 1.33 6.80
CA PHE A 12 3.21 2.60 7.37
C PHE A 12 2.01 3.12 6.59
N ILE A 13 2.09 3.16 5.26
CA ILE A 13 1.00 3.64 4.40
C ILE A 13 -0.25 2.81 4.66
N TRP A 14 -0.14 1.49 4.61
CA TRP A 14 -1.29 0.61 4.83
C TRP A 14 -1.86 0.76 6.24
N GLY A 15 -0.99 0.75 7.26
CA GLY A 15 -1.41 0.89 8.67
C GLY A 15 -2.05 2.24 8.99
N ALA A 16 -1.65 3.31 8.31
CA ALA A 16 -2.14 4.66 8.58
C ALA A 16 -3.65 4.79 8.41
N TRP A 17 -4.23 4.19 7.36
CA TRP A 17 -5.65 4.36 7.06
C TRP A 17 -6.50 3.12 7.33
N PHE A 18 -5.95 1.91 7.17
CA PHE A 18 -6.75 0.68 7.19
C PHE A 18 -7.31 0.33 8.57
N VAL A 19 -6.54 0.63 9.63
CA VAL A 19 -6.94 0.35 11.01
C VAL A 19 -8.11 1.23 11.45
N THR A 20 -8.11 2.50 11.05
CA THR A 20 -9.09 3.51 11.48
C THR A 20 -10.25 3.67 10.50
N LEU A 21 -10.19 3.05 9.32
CA LEU A 21 -11.22 3.13 8.29
C LEU A 21 -12.62 2.79 8.85
N GLY A 22 -12.77 1.71 9.60
CA GLY A 22 -14.06 1.33 10.19
C GLY A 22 -14.65 2.42 11.10
N THR A 23 -13.81 3.06 11.92
CA THR A 23 -14.19 4.18 12.79
C THR A 23 -14.66 5.39 11.97
N TYR A 24 -13.92 5.75 10.92
CA TYR A 24 -14.32 6.84 10.01
C TYR A 24 -15.61 6.54 9.27
N LEU A 25 -15.74 5.36 8.66
CA LEU A 25 -16.96 4.99 7.92
C LEU A 25 -18.20 4.95 8.82
N GLY A 26 -18.03 4.49 10.07
CA GLY A 26 -19.10 4.54 11.08
C GLY A 26 -19.50 5.98 11.43
N SER A 27 -18.55 6.93 11.50
CA SER A 27 -18.84 8.33 11.81
C SER A 27 -19.63 9.04 10.70
N ILE A 28 -19.48 8.58 9.45
CA ILE A 28 -20.27 9.04 8.29
C ILE A 28 -21.47 8.13 7.98
N ASN A 29 -21.94 7.36 8.97
CA ASN A 29 -23.17 6.55 8.94
C ASN A 29 -23.19 5.40 7.92
N PHE A 30 -22.03 4.82 7.56
CA PHE A 30 -22.04 3.59 6.76
C PHE A 30 -22.59 2.42 7.58
N SER A 31 -23.44 1.62 6.96
CA SER A 31 -23.89 0.36 7.55
C SER A 31 -22.71 -0.61 7.72
N GLY A 32 -22.82 -1.54 8.68
CA GLY A 32 -21.80 -2.57 8.88
C GLY A 32 -21.52 -3.41 7.62
N SER A 33 -22.51 -3.61 6.75
CA SER A 33 -22.33 -4.28 5.46
C SER A 33 -21.45 -3.47 4.50
N TYR A 34 -21.67 -2.16 4.37
CA TYR A 34 -20.84 -1.31 3.52
C TYR A 34 -19.41 -1.20 4.06
N ILE A 35 -19.24 -1.12 5.39
CA ILE A 35 -17.91 -1.21 6.02
C ILE A 35 -17.25 -2.54 5.65
N GLY A 36 -17.95 -3.66 5.78
CA GLY A 36 -17.45 -4.98 5.35
C GLY A 36 -17.03 -5.03 3.88
N TYR A 37 -17.81 -4.41 2.98
CA TYR A 37 -17.46 -4.34 1.56
C TYR A 37 -16.20 -3.53 1.29
N THR A 38 -15.96 -2.43 2.01
CA THR A 38 -14.70 -1.67 1.86
C THR A 38 -13.47 -2.52 2.21
N TYR A 39 -13.52 -3.30 3.28
CA TYR A 39 -12.45 -4.25 3.64
C TYR A 39 -12.35 -5.41 2.64
N LEU A 40 -13.46 -5.90 2.09
CA LEU A 40 -13.45 -6.94 1.06
C LEU A 40 -12.69 -6.52 -0.20
N MET A 41 -12.71 -5.23 -0.57
CA MET A 41 -11.98 -4.75 -1.75
C MET A 41 -10.47 -4.98 -1.66
N ASN A 42 -9.90 -4.92 -0.44
CA ASN A 42 -8.50 -5.25 -0.18
C ASN A 42 -8.20 -6.71 -0.53
N ASN A 43 -9.05 -7.64 -0.08
CA ASN A 43 -8.90 -9.08 -0.35
C ASN A 43 -9.06 -9.40 -1.84
N ILE A 44 -10.04 -8.77 -2.52
CA ILE A 44 -10.23 -8.94 -3.97
C ILE A 44 -8.97 -8.49 -4.72
N ALA A 45 -8.44 -7.32 -4.39
CA ALA A 45 -7.22 -6.83 -5.03
C ALA A 45 -5.99 -7.71 -4.71
N ALA A 46 -5.91 -8.27 -3.50
CA ALA A 46 -4.84 -9.19 -3.12
C ALA A 46 -4.87 -10.48 -3.97
N ILE A 47 -6.05 -10.99 -4.32
CA ILE A 47 -6.20 -12.14 -5.22
C ILE A 47 -5.77 -11.79 -6.65
N VAL A 48 -6.07 -10.57 -7.11
CA VAL A 48 -5.72 -10.10 -8.46
C VAL A 48 -4.22 -9.76 -8.58
N SER A 49 -3.59 -9.33 -7.50
CA SER A 49 -2.21 -8.83 -7.46
C SER A 49 -1.17 -9.76 -8.11
N PRO A 50 -1.09 -11.08 -7.80
CA PRO A 50 -0.12 -11.99 -8.44
C PRO A 50 -0.22 -12.03 -9.96
N PHE A 51 -1.43 -11.91 -10.50
CA PHE A 51 -1.65 -11.88 -11.96
C PHE A 51 -1.06 -10.61 -12.57
N PHE A 52 -1.27 -9.45 -11.94
CA PHE A 52 -0.68 -8.19 -12.39
C PHE A 52 0.85 -8.25 -12.37
N VAL A 53 1.43 -8.71 -11.26
CA VAL A 53 2.90 -8.81 -11.11
C VAL A 53 3.48 -9.79 -12.13
N GLY A 54 2.91 -10.98 -12.26
CA GLY A 54 3.42 -12.02 -13.17
C GLY A 54 3.22 -11.71 -14.66
N MET A 55 2.17 -10.98 -15.03
CA MET A 55 1.92 -10.60 -16.43
C MET A 55 2.67 -9.34 -16.86
N ILE A 56 2.80 -8.35 -15.97
CA ILE A 56 3.30 -7.02 -16.35
C ILE A 56 4.69 -6.75 -15.77
N ALA A 57 4.81 -6.75 -14.44
CA ALA A 57 6.04 -6.31 -13.76
C ALA A 57 7.22 -7.25 -14.05
N ASP A 58 7.01 -8.56 -13.95
CA ASP A 58 8.07 -9.55 -14.16
C ASP A 58 8.61 -9.57 -15.60
N ARG A 59 7.89 -8.98 -16.57
CA ARG A 59 8.19 -9.13 -18.01
C ARG A 59 8.66 -7.85 -18.69
N PHE A 60 8.12 -6.69 -18.31
CA PHE A 60 8.26 -5.49 -19.13
C PHE A 60 8.99 -4.33 -18.44
N PHE A 61 8.96 -4.23 -17.11
CA PHE A 61 9.44 -3.05 -16.40
C PHE A 61 10.23 -3.39 -15.13
N PRO A 62 11.29 -2.64 -14.81
CA PRO A 62 12.00 -2.83 -13.55
C PRO A 62 11.07 -2.63 -12.34
N SER A 63 11.14 -3.53 -11.36
CA SER A 63 10.21 -3.59 -10.24
C SER A 63 10.16 -2.30 -9.43
N GLU A 64 11.29 -1.61 -9.26
CA GLU A 64 11.35 -0.34 -8.55
C GLU A 64 10.58 0.78 -9.27
N LYS A 65 10.56 0.76 -10.60
CA LYS A 65 9.82 1.76 -11.41
C LYS A 65 8.33 1.48 -11.41
N VAL A 66 7.93 0.20 -11.40
CA VAL A 66 6.52 -0.19 -11.25
C VAL A 66 6.03 0.18 -9.86
N MET A 67 6.82 -0.09 -8.82
CA MET A 67 6.50 0.32 -7.45
C MET A 67 6.33 1.85 -7.35
N ALA A 68 7.21 2.62 -7.99
CA ALA A 68 7.11 4.07 -8.06
C ALA A 68 5.78 4.56 -8.67
N SER A 69 5.42 4.05 -9.85
CA SER A 69 4.20 4.46 -10.54
C SER A 69 2.94 4.07 -9.77
N LEU A 70 2.89 2.85 -9.23
CA LEU A 70 1.76 2.35 -8.47
C LEU A 70 1.50 3.16 -7.20
N HIS A 71 2.54 3.51 -6.44
CA HIS A 71 2.34 4.34 -5.24
C HIS A 71 1.99 5.79 -5.56
N ILE A 72 2.54 6.37 -6.62
CA ILE A 72 2.16 7.73 -7.05
C ILE A 72 0.68 7.74 -7.45
N MET A 73 0.26 6.82 -8.32
CA MET A 73 -1.13 6.70 -8.73
C MET A 73 -2.05 6.36 -7.55
N GLY A 74 -1.65 5.41 -6.70
CA GLY A 74 -2.39 5.01 -5.51
C GLY A 74 -2.56 6.16 -4.52
N GLY A 75 -1.51 6.95 -4.29
CA GLY A 75 -1.55 8.15 -3.45
C GLY A 75 -2.57 9.18 -3.95
N VAL A 76 -2.61 9.42 -5.27
CA VAL A 76 -3.61 10.28 -5.89
C VAL A 76 -5.02 9.71 -5.70
N VAL A 77 -5.22 8.42 -5.95
CA VAL A 77 -6.54 7.77 -5.83
C VAL A 77 -7.05 7.84 -4.39
N ILE A 78 -6.24 7.47 -3.38
CA ILE A 78 -6.69 7.49 -1.99
C ILE A 78 -6.90 8.90 -1.45
N TYR A 79 -6.15 9.89 -1.95
CA TYR A 79 -6.40 11.30 -1.64
C TYR A 79 -7.80 11.74 -2.09
N PHE A 80 -8.17 11.45 -3.34
CA PHE A 80 -9.51 11.79 -3.84
C PHE A 80 -10.60 10.95 -3.18
N ALA A 81 -10.36 9.65 -2.97
CA ALA A 81 -11.29 8.77 -2.28
C ALA A 81 -11.58 9.27 -0.84
N SER A 82 -10.59 9.87 -0.17
CA SER A 82 -10.77 10.42 1.17
C SER A 82 -11.83 11.53 1.26
N GLY A 83 -12.15 12.19 0.14
CA GLY A 83 -13.20 13.21 0.07
C GLY A 83 -14.59 12.67 -0.27
N ILE A 84 -14.74 11.37 -0.54
CA ILE A 84 -16.00 10.75 -0.91
C ILE A 84 -16.74 10.28 0.36
N THR A 85 -18.00 10.67 0.49
CA THR A 85 -18.88 10.27 1.60
C THR A 85 -20.01 9.35 1.18
N ASP A 86 -20.20 9.10 -0.12
CA ASP A 86 -21.19 8.16 -0.62
C ASP A 86 -20.61 6.73 -0.68
N ALA A 87 -21.40 5.73 -0.26
CA ALA A 87 -20.92 4.37 -0.06
C ALA A 87 -20.39 3.69 -1.33
N ALA A 88 -21.19 3.64 -2.39
CA ALA A 88 -20.79 3.00 -3.64
C ALA A 88 -19.52 3.61 -4.26
N PRO A 89 -19.42 4.94 -4.47
CA PRO A 89 -18.20 5.52 -5.06
C PRO A 89 -16.98 5.40 -4.14
N LEU A 90 -17.14 5.43 -2.81
CA LEU A 90 -16.01 5.21 -1.90
C LEU A 90 -15.51 3.77 -1.97
N ILE A 91 -16.40 2.78 -1.97
CA ILE A 91 -16.04 1.37 -2.14
C ILE A 91 -15.29 1.15 -3.45
N MET A 92 -15.77 1.74 -4.55
CA MET A 92 -15.10 1.64 -5.85
C MET A 92 -13.74 2.37 -5.87
N GLY A 93 -13.64 3.53 -5.23
CA GLY A 93 -12.38 4.25 -5.07
C GLY A 93 -11.35 3.45 -4.26
N LEU A 94 -11.79 2.78 -3.19
CA LEU A 94 -10.94 1.89 -2.41
C LEU A 94 -10.57 0.63 -3.18
N LEU A 95 -11.45 0.08 -4.01
CA LEU A 95 -11.07 -1.02 -4.91
C LEU A 95 -9.96 -0.61 -5.86
N LEU A 96 -10.10 0.54 -6.52
CA LEU A 96 -9.07 1.07 -7.42
C LEU A 96 -7.74 1.29 -6.68
N TYR A 97 -7.78 1.90 -5.49
CA TYR A 97 -6.59 2.06 -4.65
C TYR A 97 -5.94 0.71 -4.33
N ASN A 98 -6.72 -0.28 -3.87
CA ASN A 98 -6.18 -1.57 -3.48
C ASN A 98 -5.63 -2.34 -4.69
N LEU A 99 -6.21 -2.20 -5.89
CA LEU A 99 -5.66 -2.77 -7.12
C LEU A 99 -4.30 -2.18 -7.50
N LEU A 100 -4.01 -0.94 -7.09
CA LEU A 100 -2.70 -0.31 -7.27
C LEU A 100 -1.72 -0.71 -6.15
N TYR A 101 -2.20 -0.78 -4.91
CA TYR A 101 -1.37 -1.03 -3.74
C TYR A 101 -1.03 -2.52 -3.55
N MET A 102 -1.97 -3.46 -3.71
CA MET A 102 -1.69 -4.88 -3.42
C MET A 102 -0.54 -5.49 -4.23
N PRO A 103 -0.31 -5.11 -5.50
CA PRO A 103 0.89 -5.50 -6.22
C PRO A 103 2.20 -5.01 -5.58
N THR A 104 2.20 -3.84 -4.93
CA THR A 104 3.43 -3.26 -4.34
C THR A 104 3.98 -4.11 -3.20
N VAL A 105 3.12 -4.81 -2.46
CA VAL A 105 3.55 -5.73 -1.39
C VAL A 105 4.40 -6.87 -1.96
N ALA A 106 4.00 -7.44 -3.09
CA ALA A 106 4.76 -8.48 -3.78
C ALA A 106 6.03 -7.90 -4.42
N LEU A 107 5.95 -6.72 -5.02
CA LEU A 107 7.12 -6.02 -5.58
C LEU A 107 8.16 -5.67 -4.53
N ALA A 108 7.74 -5.21 -3.34
CA ALA A 108 8.65 -4.90 -2.23
C ALA A 108 9.44 -6.13 -1.78
N ASN A 109 8.79 -7.30 -1.76
CA ASN A 109 9.46 -8.57 -1.50
C ASN A 109 10.41 -8.93 -2.65
N ALA A 110 9.96 -8.85 -3.90
CA ALA A 110 10.75 -9.17 -5.09
C ALA A 110 12.00 -8.31 -5.22
N ILE A 111 11.87 -6.99 -5.03
CA ILE A 111 12.99 -6.04 -4.94
C ILE A 111 13.92 -6.54 -3.85
N SER A 112 13.45 -6.64 -2.61
CA SER A 112 14.29 -7.04 -1.47
C SER A 112 15.08 -8.33 -1.72
N PHE A 113 14.43 -9.38 -2.22
CA PHE A 113 15.07 -10.66 -2.48
C PHE A 113 16.11 -10.58 -3.60
N HIS A 114 15.88 -9.75 -4.62
CA HIS A 114 16.82 -9.59 -5.73
C HIS A 114 18.18 -9.01 -5.28
N GLN A 115 18.23 -8.26 -4.17
CA GLN A 115 19.48 -7.70 -3.64
C GLN A 115 20.12 -8.52 -2.52
N MET A 116 19.58 -9.69 -2.19
CA MET A 116 20.05 -10.51 -1.07
C MET A 116 20.89 -11.68 -1.57
N GLU A 117 22.06 -11.88 -0.96
CA GLU A 117 22.89 -13.07 -1.16
C GLU A 117 22.40 -14.25 -0.30
N SER A 118 21.87 -13.95 0.89
CA SER A 118 21.31 -14.95 1.82
C SER A 118 19.92 -14.51 2.31
N PRO A 119 18.87 -14.67 1.48
CA PRO A 119 17.51 -14.23 1.80
C PRO A 119 16.98 -14.72 3.15
N ASP A 120 17.22 -15.99 3.49
CA ASP A 120 16.69 -16.60 4.72
C ASP A 120 17.16 -15.90 6.00
N SER A 121 18.37 -15.33 6.00
CA SER A 121 18.94 -14.64 7.16
C SER A 121 18.76 -13.12 7.09
N GLN A 122 18.72 -12.55 5.88
CA GLN A 122 18.69 -11.11 5.65
C GLN A 122 17.25 -10.57 5.61
N PHE A 123 16.33 -11.28 4.94
CA PHE A 123 14.98 -10.80 4.72
C PHE A 123 14.18 -10.57 6.02
N PRO A 124 14.23 -11.44 7.04
CA PRO A 124 13.53 -11.18 8.30
C PRO A 124 13.93 -9.85 8.97
N LYS A 125 15.22 -9.48 8.90
CA LYS A 125 15.74 -8.21 9.45
C LYS A 125 15.26 -6.99 8.68
N ILE A 126 14.97 -7.13 7.39
CA ILE A 126 14.38 -6.08 6.57
C ILE A 126 12.86 -6.01 6.80
N ARG A 127 12.21 -7.18 6.86
CA ARG A 127 10.76 -7.31 7.02
C ARG A 127 10.24 -6.76 8.35
N VAL A 128 11.01 -6.84 9.43
CA VAL A 128 10.63 -6.28 10.74
C VAL A 128 10.29 -4.79 10.66
N TRP A 129 10.93 -4.05 9.75
CA TRP A 129 10.65 -2.62 9.54
C TRP A 129 9.24 -2.38 9.03
N GLY A 130 8.61 -3.34 8.36
CA GLY A 130 7.20 -3.26 8.01
C GLY A 130 6.30 -3.26 9.25
N THR A 131 6.55 -4.16 10.21
CA THR A 131 5.83 -4.16 11.49
C THR A 131 6.03 -2.85 12.24
N VAL A 132 7.26 -2.33 12.27
CA VAL A 132 7.57 -1.03 12.88
C VAL A 132 6.79 0.09 12.18
N GLY A 133 6.75 0.11 10.85
CA GLY A 133 5.98 1.07 10.06
C GLY A 133 4.50 1.07 10.42
N TRP A 134 3.89 -0.12 10.51
CA TRP A 134 2.49 -0.26 10.91
C TRP A 134 2.20 0.29 12.30
N ILE A 135 3.05 -0.03 13.28
CA ILE A 135 2.92 0.45 14.67
C ILE A 135 3.07 1.97 14.71
N VAL A 136 4.09 2.51 14.04
CA VAL A 136 4.35 3.96 14.01
C VAL A 136 3.18 4.71 13.35
N ALA A 137 2.54 4.12 12.34
CA ALA A 137 1.36 4.72 11.73
C ALA A 137 0.22 4.88 12.74
N GLY A 138 -0.11 3.83 13.49
CA GLY A 138 -1.12 3.89 14.56
C GLY A 138 -0.75 4.90 15.65
N LEU A 139 0.50 4.87 16.14
CA LEU A 139 0.98 5.80 17.17
C LEU A 139 0.95 7.26 16.70
N LEU A 140 1.26 7.52 15.42
CA LEU A 140 1.17 8.86 14.85
C LEU A 140 -0.28 9.36 14.85
N ILE A 141 -1.23 8.52 14.42
CA ILE A 141 -2.66 8.87 14.45
C ILE A 141 -3.12 9.16 15.88
N THR A 142 -2.77 8.30 16.84
CA THR A 142 -3.05 8.51 18.26
C THR A 142 -2.42 9.81 18.76
N TYR A 143 -1.15 10.08 18.45
CA TYR A 143 -0.45 11.28 18.87
C TYR A 143 -1.13 12.56 18.36
N ILE A 144 -1.51 12.61 17.07
CA ILE A 144 -2.24 13.74 16.49
C ILE A 144 -3.60 13.90 17.19
N GLN A 145 -4.29 12.79 17.41
CA GLN A 145 -5.60 12.77 18.06
C GLN A 145 -5.59 13.41 19.45
N PHE A 146 -4.58 13.08 20.26
CA PHE A 146 -4.48 13.57 21.63
C PHE A 146 -3.90 14.98 21.76
N ASN A 147 -3.01 15.40 20.86
CA ASN A 147 -2.22 16.63 21.04
C ASN A 147 -2.64 17.79 20.13
N TYR A 148 -3.32 17.53 19.00
CA TYR A 148 -3.57 18.57 17.98
C TYR A 148 -5.02 18.63 17.50
N MET A 149 -5.70 17.49 17.34
CA MET A 149 -7.03 17.43 16.76
C MET A 149 -7.82 16.26 17.32
N ALA A 150 -8.92 16.49 18.03
CA ALA A 150 -9.79 15.39 18.47
C ALA A 150 -10.49 14.73 17.27
N GLY A 151 -10.73 13.42 17.35
CA GLY A 151 -11.52 12.68 16.36
C GLY A 151 -10.80 12.35 15.05
N VAL A 152 -9.46 12.32 15.03
CA VAL A 152 -8.66 12.00 13.84
C VAL A 152 -9.01 10.62 13.28
N GLU A 153 -9.20 9.62 14.14
CA GLU A 153 -9.58 8.26 13.70
C GLU A 153 -10.95 8.23 13.01
N ALA A 154 -11.85 9.13 13.40
CA ALA A 154 -13.19 9.27 12.85
C ALA A 154 -13.24 10.23 11.65
N SER A 155 -12.10 10.54 11.02
CA SER A 155 -11.97 11.50 9.94
C SER A 155 -11.26 10.90 8.73
N ALA A 156 -11.26 11.63 7.61
CA ALA A 156 -10.50 11.27 6.41
C ALA A 156 -8.99 11.54 6.50
N LEU A 157 -8.50 12.16 7.59
CA LEU A 157 -7.08 12.52 7.73
C LEU A 157 -6.12 11.32 7.64
N PRO A 158 -6.40 10.14 8.23
CA PRO A 158 -5.50 8.99 8.11
C PRO A 158 -5.33 8.52 6.65
N MET A 159 -6.39 8.59 5.82
CA MET A 159 -6.30 8.32 4.37
C MET A 159 -5.42 9.35 3.65
N LYS A 160 -5.47 10.63 4.04
CA LYS A 160 -4.60 11.68 3.49
C LYS A 160 -3.14 11.52 3.92
N ILE A 161 -2.88 11.05 5.13
CA ILE A 161 -1.53 10.69 5.58
C ILE A 161 -0.99 9.52 4.75
N ALA A 162 -1.81 8.50 4.49
CA ALA A 162 -1.46 7.39 3.60
C ALA A 162 -1.19 7.87 2.16
N ALA A 163 -1.96 8.83 1.66
CA ALA A 163 -1.71 9.45 0.35
C ALA A 163 -0.31 10.09 0.29
N ILE A 164 0.03 10.93 1.27
CA ILE A 164 1.35 11.57 1.35
C ILE A 164 2.46 10.52 1.47
N GLY A 165 2.28 9.53 2.35
CA GLY A 165 3.21 8.41 2.49
C GLY A 165 3.42 7.66 1.17
N SER A 166 2.36 7.43 0.40
CA SER A 166 2.43 6.80 -0.92
C SER A 166 3.21 7.66 -1.91
N MET A 167 2.99 8.97 -1.95
CA MET A 167 3.78 9.87 -2.80
C MET A 167 5.27 9.86 -2.42
N ILE A 168 5.58 9.86 -1.12
CA ILE A 168 6.96 9.78 -0.61
C ILE A 168 7.59 8.46 -1.04
N LEU A 169 6.94 7.32 -0.79
CA LEU A 169 7.46 6.01 -1.17
C LEU A 169 7.61 5.90 -2.69
N GLY A 170 6.63 6.38 -3.46
CA GLY A 170 6.69 6.35 -4.92
C GLY A 170 7.86 7.15 -5.48
N ILE A 171 8.15 8.33 -4.94
CA ILE A 171 9.33 9.12 -5.32
C ILE A 171 10.62 8.42 -4.84
N TYR A 172 10.62 7.92 -3.60
CA TYR A 172 11.75 7.21 -3.01
C TYR A 172 12.11 5.93 -3.78
N SER A 173 11.13 5.26 -4.40
CA SER A 173 11.33 4.05 -5.20
C SER A 173 12.29 4.25 -6.36
N PHE A 174 12.44 5.47 -6.90
CA PHE A 174 13.44 5.75 -7.93
C PHE A 174 14.89 5.72 -7.42
N THR A 175 15.09 5.75 -6.10
CA THR A 175 16.42 5.63 -5.47
C THR A 175 16.77 4.20 -5.08
N LEU A 176 15.83 3.26 -5.22
CA LEU A 176 16.04 1.86 -4.91
C LEU A 176 17.01 1.21 -5.89
N PRO A 177 17.71 0.14 -5.46
CA PRO A 177 18.56 -0.64 -6.34
C PRO A 177 17.77 -1.19 -7.53
N HIS A 178 18.39 -1.13 -8.71
CA HIS A 178 17.77 -1.58 -9.95
C HIS A 178 17.38 -3.06 -9.87
N THR A 179 16.12 -3.36 -10.17
CA THR A 179 15.56 -4.72 -10.15
C THR A 179 14.95 -5.01 -11.54
N PRO A 180 15.72 -5.57 -12.48
CA PRO A 180 15.26 -5.79 -13.85
C PRO A 180 14.16 -6.88 -13.93
N PRO A 181 13.34 -6.88 -15.00
CA PRO A 181 12.31 -7.90 -15.20
C PRO A 181 12.92 -9.31 -15.31
N GLN A 182 12.38 -10.26 -14.55
CA GLN A 182 12.93 -11.63 -14.46
C GLN A 182 12.55 -12.55 -15.63
N LYS A 183 11.44 -12.28 -16.32
CA LYS A 183 10.85 -13.15 -17.38
C LYS A 183 10.81 -12.49 -18.76
N SER A 184 11.72 -11.55 -19.01
CA SER A 184 11.79 -10.83 -20.29
C SER A 184 11.99 -11.82 -21.46
N GLY A 185 11.00 -11.92 -22.35
CA GLY A 185 11.07 -12.73 -23.58
C GLY A 185 10.45 -14.13 -23.51
N GLU A 186 9.95 -14.58 -22.36
CA GLU A 186 9.20 -15.85 -22.27
C GLU A 186 7.77 -15.69 -22.81
N LYS A 187 7.20 -16.70 -23.48
CA LYS A 187 5.80 -16.64 -23.97
C LYS A 187 4.82 -16.56 -22.79
N VAL A 188 3.70 -15.83 -22.95
CA VAL A 188 2.61 -15.82 -21.97
C VAL A 188 1.89 -17.15 -22.07
N THR A 189 2.14 -18.08 -21.16
CA THR A 189 1.27 -19.24 -20.96
C THR A 189 0.24 -18.85 -19.92
N ALA A 190 -0.97 -18.51 -20.37
CA ALA A 190 -2.14 -18.61 -19.51
C ALA A 190 -2.30 -20.11 -19.21
N GLY A 191 -2.15 -20.47 -17.94
CA GLY A 191 -2.39 -21.85 -17.48
C GLY A 191 -3.84 -22.26 -17.73
#